data_AF-A0A401H4F8-F1
#
_entry.id   AF-A0A401H4F8-F1
#
_cell.length_a   1.000
_cell.length_b   1.000
_cell.length_c   1.000
_cell.angle_alpha   90.00
_cell.angle_beta   90.00
_cell.angle_gamma   90.00
#
_symmetry.space_group_name_H-M   'P 1'
#
loop_
_entity.id
_entity.type
_entity.pdbx_description
1 polymer ?
#
loop_
_entity_poly.entity_id
_entity_poly.type
_entity_poly.pdbx_seq_one_letter_code
_entity_poly.pdbx_strand_id
1 'polypeptide(L)'
;MKSEHQLDFAEVGALVRLAHKYQIADLRENGLAKLKMIFTDDLAVWEEYSDSRDTKFTGIRWIESDAISVVNLVRLTNAMTLLPVAFYLCCQLQPHELTRGVTRPDGTVERLSTEDLEVCIRARAMLMLAYGAGWMDLFSGVSNDCTQGARCMDGLSRIGQAVLLSSTRAQISYHSCLSNPRNVIAARCTDHRLCAACVRFITKKSLDWRRTVWNSLPAYFGLGKWEKLKTAESAAD
;
A
#
# COMPACT_ATOMS: atom_id res chain seq x y z
N MET A 1 23.05 -10.44 21.70
CA MET A 1 22.06 -9.98 20.71
C MET A 1 21.21 -11.18 20.34
N LYS A 2 20.03 -11.35 20.96
CA LYS A 2 19.16 -12.51 20.66
C LYS A 2 18.68 -12.36 19.22
N SER A 3 18.93 -13.38 18.40
CA SER A 3 18.34 -13.53 17.07
C SER A 3 16.82 -13.46 17.22
N GLU A 4 16.22 -12.32 16.86
CA GLU A 4 14.77 -12.15 16.86
C GLU A 4 14.22 -13.04 15.73
N HIS A 5 13.57 -14.14 16.10
CA HIS A 5 13.02 -15.10 15.15
C HIS A 5 11.86 -14.42 14.39
N GLN A 6 12.04 -14.17 13.09
CA GLN A 6 10.95 -13.70 12.23
C GLN A 6 9.90 -14.80 12.09
N LEU A 7 8.67 -14.47 12.46
CA LEU A 7 7.52 -15.36 12.29
C LEU A 7 7.09 -15.38 10.83
N ASP A 8 6.56 -16.49 10.36
CA ASP A 8 5.89 -16.55 9.06
C ASP A 8 4.46 -16.00 9.17
N PHE A 9 3.98 -15.36 8.11
CA PHE A 9 2.60 -14.87 8.04
C PHE A 9 1.59 -16.00 8.33
N ALA A 10 1.85 -17.21 7.82
CA ALA A 10 0.98 -18.36 8.04
C ALA A 10 0.83 -18.70 9.53
N GLU A 11 1.90 -18.55 10.32
CA GLU A 11 1.90 -18.78 11.76
C GLU A 11 1.08 -17.71 12.49
N VAL A 12 1.31 -16.44 12.16
CA VAL A 12 0.56 -15.31 12.76
C VAL A 12 -0.93 -15.42 12.42
N GLY A 13 -1.27 -15.70 11.17
CA GLY A 13 -2.64 -15.87 10.72
C GLY A 13 -3.35 -17.04 11.41
N ALA A 14 -2.67 -18.19 11.56
CA ALA A 14 -3.20 -19.33 12.27
C ALA A 14 -3.45 -19.02 13.76
N LEU A 15 -2.51 -18.33 14.42
CA LEU A 15 -2.64 -17.90 15.81
C LEU A 15 -3.85 -16.98 15.99
N VAL A 16 -4.05 -15.99 15.11
CA VAL A 16 -5.21 -15.10 15.17
C VAL A 16 -6.52 -15.88 15.03
N ARG A 17 -6.61 -16.82 14.07
CA ARG A 17 -7.82 -17.64 13.87
C ARG A 17 -8.12 -18.53 15.09
N LEU A 18 -7.10 -19.18 15.65
CA LEU A 18 -7.25 -20.03 16.83
C LEU A 18 -7.63 -19.20 18.06
N ALA A 19 -6.95 -18.08 18.29
CA ALA A 19 -7.25 -17.17 19.38
C ALA A 19 -8.69 -16.64 19.29
N HIS A 20 -9.16 -16.28 18.09
CA HIS A 20 -10.56 -15.90 17.88
C HIS A 20 -11.52 -17.06 18.16
N LYS A 21 -11.25 -18.26 17.61
CA LYS A 21 -12.10 -19.46 17.79
C LYS A 21 -12.25 -19.87 19.26
N TYR A 22 -11.17 -19.76 20.03
CA TYR A 22 -11.13 -20.15 21.44
C TYR A 22 -11.27 -18.95 22.40
N GLN A 23 -11.61 -17.76 21.89
CA GLN A 23 -11.86 -16.54 22.67
C GLN A 23 -10.68 -16.12 23.58
N ILE A 24 -9.44 -16.30 23.09
CA ILE A 24 -8.22 -15.89 23.77
C ILE A 24 -7.86 -14.45 23.34
N ALA A 25 -8.47 -13.45 24.00
CA ALA A 25 -8.38 -12.04 23.61
C ALA A 25 -6.93 -11.54 23.48
N ASP A 26 -6.08 -11.75 24.49
CA ASP A 26 -4.70 -11.26 24.48
C ASP A 26 -3.89 -11.80 23.29
N LEU A 27 -4.07 -13.09 22.95
CA LEU A 27 -3.37 -13.70 21.82
C LEU A 27 -3.88 -13.17 20.48
N ARG A 28 -5.19 -12.91 20.39
CA ARG A 28 -5.83 -12.30 19.21
C ARG A 28 -5.28 -10.90 18.99
N GLU A 29 -5.29 -10.04 20.01
CA GLU A 29 -4.83 -8.66 19.90
C GLU A 29 -3.33 -8.57 19.61
N ASN A 30 -2.51 -9.41 20.23
CA ASN A 30 -1.08 -9.47 19.92
C ASN A 30 -0.81 -9.87 18.46
N GLY A 31 -1.60 -10.81 17.92
CA GLY A 31 -1.49 -11.22 16.51
C GLY A 31 -1.92 -10.11 15.56
N LEU A 32 -3.05 -9.44 15.84
CA LEU A 32 -3.54 -8.31 15.04
C LEU A 32 -2.58 -7.12 15.08
N ALA A 33 -2.01 -6.80 16.24
CA ALA A 33 -1.02 -5.74 16.39
C ALA A 33 0.22 -5.99 15.51
N LYS A 34 0.67 -7.25 15.40
CA LYS A 34 1.76 -7.62 14.48
C LYS A 34 1.36 -7.40 13.02
N LEU A 35 0.16 -7.81 12.62
CA LEU A 35 -0.34 -7.57 11.26
C LEU A 35 -0.45 -6.06 10.96
N LYS A 36 -0.82 -5.25 11.95
CA LYS A 36 -0.95 -3.79 11.80
C LYS A 36 0.37 -3.07 11.50
N MET A 37 1.53 -3.72 11.69
CA MET A 37 2.83 -3.20 11.23
C MET A 37 2.96 -3.19 9.70
N ILE A 38 2.15 -4.01 9.01
CA ILE A 38 2.10 -4.10 7.55
C ILE A 38 0.79 -3.47 7.04
N PHE A 39 -0.33 -3.90 7.63
CA PHE A 39 -1.70 -3.52 7.28
C PHE A 39 -2.15 -2.37 8.17
N THR A 40 -1.40 -1.28 8.14
CA THR A 40 -1.52 -0.16 9.08
C THR A 40 -2.64 0.82 8.71
N ASP A 41 -3.07 1.63 9.68
CA ASP A 41 -3.94 2.79 9.53
C ASP A 41 -3.20 4.11 9.74
N ASP A 42 -1.86 4.07 9.70
CA ASP A 42 -0.95 5.20 9.82
C ASP A 42 -0.03 5.32 8.59
N LEU A 43 -0.07 6.49 7.94
CA LEU A 43 0.73 6.74 6.75
C LEU A 43 2.24 6.72 7.03
N ALA A 44 2.70 7.21 8.18
CA ALA A 44 4.13 7.22 8.50
C ALA A 44 4.68 5.79 8.64
N VAL A 45 3.91 4.90 9.27
CA VAL A 45 4.25 3.46 9.35
C VAL A 45 4.30 2.85 7.95
N TRP A 46 3.30 3.16 7.11
CA TRP A 46 3.29 2.70 5.72
C TRP A 46 4.49 3.22 4.91
N GLU A 47 4.88 4.48 5.10
CA GLU A 47 6.01 5.09 4.40
C GLU A 47 7.33 4.43 4.75
N GLU A 48 7.55 4.13 6.02
CA GLU A 48 8.74 3.43 6.52
C GLU A 48 8.80 1.99 5.98
N TYR A 49 7.66 1.30 5.98
CA TYR A 49 7.53 -0.01 5.35
C TYR A 49 7.78 0.05 3.84
N SER A 50 7.16 0.99 3.12
CA SER A 50 7.26 1.08 1.66
C SER A 50 8.65 1.48 1.19
N ASP A 51 9.41 2.26 1.96
CA ASP A 51 10.77 2.68 1.60
C ASP A 51 11.78 1.54 1.76
N SER A 52 11.63 0.74 2.82
CA SER A 52 12.53 -0.38 3.10
C SER A 52 12.17 -1.64 2.31
N ARG A 53 10.86 -1.92 2.15
CA ARG A 53 10.31 -3.26 1.82
C ARG A 53 11.02 -4.39 2.59
N ASP A 54 11.56 -4.07 3.76
CA ASP A 54 12.36 -4.99 4.54
C ASP A 54 11.44 -5.70 5.53
N THR A 55 11.25 -7.00 5.34
CA THR A 55 10.46 -7.84 6.24
C THR A 55 11.02 -7.83 7.66
N LYS A 56 12.30 -7.47 7.86
CA LYS A 56 12.91 -7.29 9.19
C LYS A 56 12.24 -6.20 10.00
N PHE A 57 11.74 -5.14 9.36
CA PHE A 57 11.03 -4.07 10.05
C PHE A 57 9.72 -4.56 10.68
N THR A 58 9.04 -5.47 9.99
CA THR A 58 7.72 -5.97 10.40
C THR A 58 7.81 -7.15 11.37
N GLY A 59 8.97 -7.79 11.48
CA GLY A 59 9.15 -9.03 12.24
C GLY A 59 8.39 -10.24 11.68
N ILE A 60 7.74 -10.09 10.52
CA ILE A 60 6.93 -11.11 9.85
C ILE A 60 7.47 -11.31 8.42
N ARG A 61 7.67 -12.57 8.04
CA ARG A 61 7.90 -12.96 6.65
C ARG A 61 6.55 -13.13 5.98
N TRP A 62 6.27 -12.31 4.98
CA TRP A 62 4.99 -12.31 4.26
C TRP A 62 5.21 -12.01 2.77
N ILE A 63 4.22 -12.34 1.95
CA ILE A 63 4.18 -12.06 0.52
C ILE A 63 2.88 -11.34 0.14
N GLU A 64 2.86 -10.60 -0.97
CA GLU A 64 1.72 -9.75 -1.35
C GLU A 64 0.37 -10.50 -1.36
N SER A 65 0.36 -11.79 -1.73
CA SER A 65 -0.86 -12.62 -1.76
C SER A 65 -1.41 -13.01 -0.38
N ASP A 66 -0.66 -12.78 0.69
CA ASP A 66 -1.17 -12.90 2.06
C ASP A 66 -2.20 -11.81 2.40
N ALA A 67 -2.27 -10.74 1.60
CA ALA A 67 -3.32 -9.74 1.71
C ALA A 67 -4.74 -10.33 1.60
N ILE A 68 -4.93 -11.39 0.80
CA ILE A 68 -6.21 -12.12 0.71
C ILE A 68 -6.58 -12.70 2.07
N SER A 69 -5.60 -13.31 2.75
CA SER A 69 -5.81 -13.88 4.08
C SER A 69 -6.13 -12.82 5.11
N VAL A 70 -5.50 -11.64 5.01
CA VAL A 70 -5.78 -10.54 5.93
C VAL A 70 -7.19 -10.01 5.74
N VAL A 71 -7.68 -9.86 4.50
CA VAL A 71 -9.10 -9.51 4.27
C VAL A 71 -10.01 -10.52 4.98
N ASN A 72 -9.78 -11.82 4.77
CA ASN A 72 -10.58 -12.88 5.40
C ASN A 72 -10.47 -12.89 6.93
N LEU A 73 -9.29 -12.59 7.48
CA LEU A 73 -9.07 -12.45 8.93
C LEU A 73 -9.84 -11.26 9.49
N VAL A 74 -9.81 -10.11 8.82
CA VAL A 74 -10.53 -8.91 9.25
C VAL A 74 -12.04 -9.16 9.24
N ARG A 75 -12.56 -9.88 8.25
CA ARG A 75 -13.98 -10.29 8.24
C ARG A 75 -14.36 -11.19 9.43
N LEU A 76 -13.41 -11.99 9.94
CA LEU A 76 -13.61 -12.84 11.11
C LEU A 76 -13.47 -12.07 12.43
N THR A 77 -12.47 -11.21 12.55
CA THR A 77 -12.11 -10.55 13.82
C THR A 77 -12.72 -9.16 13.99
N ASN A 78 -13.31 -8.59 12.94
CA ASN A 78 -13.79 -7.21 12.88
C ASN A 78 -12.67 -6.16 13.09
N ALA A 79 -11.41 -6.52 12.82
CA ALA A 79 -10.25 -5.62 12.90
C ALA A 79 -10.21 -4.65 11.70
N MET A 80 -11.22 -3.80 11.59
CA MET A 80 -11.56 -3.07 10.37
C MET A 80 -10.49 -2.07 9.90
N THR A 81 -9.61 -1.59 10.80
CA THR A 81 -8.52 -0.68 10.41
C THR A 81 -7.47 -1.33 9.50
N LEU A 82 -7.34 -2.65 9.49
CA LEU A 82 -6.40 -3.37 8.61
C LEU A 82 -6.91 -3.48 7.16
N LEU A 83 -8.24 -3.36 6.97
CA LEU A 83 -8.91 -3.68 5.72
C LEU A 83 -8.50 -2.80 4.52
N PRO A 84 -8.37 -1.46 4.65
CA PRO A 84 -8.04 -0.61 3.51
C PRO A 84 -6.68 -0.94 2.88
N VAL A 85 -5.65 -1.21 3.70
CA VAL A 85 -4.33 -1.60 3.19
C VAL A 85 -4.37 -3.03 2.64
N ALA A 86 -5.09 -3.94 3.27
CA ALA A 86 -5.25 -5.30 2.76
C ALA A 86 -5.91 -5.32 1.38
N PHE A 87 -6.98 -4.54 1.17
CA PHE A 87 -7.59 -4.40 -0.16
C PHE A 87 -6.67 -3.69 -1.16
N TYR A 88 -5.93 -2.66 -0.74
CA TYR A 88 -4.96 -2.00 -1.60
C TYR A 88 -3.89 -2.99 -2.12
N LEU A 89 -3.40 -3.87 -1.27
CA LEU A 89 -2.44 -4.91 -1.62
C LEU A 89 -3.08 -6.01 -2.49
N CYS A 90 -4.31 -6.44 -2.19
CA CYS A 90 -5.08 -7.34 -3.06
C CYS A 90 -5.23 -6.75 -4.47
N CYS A 91 -5.43 -5.42 -4.57
CA CYS A 91 -5.49 -4.77 -5.86
C CYS A 91 -4.19 -4.95 -6.64
N GLN A 92 -3.01 -5.04 -6.03
CA GLN A 92 -1.71 -5.20 -6.72
C GLN A 92 -1.45 -6.61 -7.28
N LEU A 93 -2.24 -7.61 -6.88
CA LEU A 93 -2.04 -9.00 -7.28
C LEU A 93 -2.23 -9.23 -8.77
N GLN A 94 -1.67 -10.32 -9.30
CA GLN A 94 -1.96 -10.70 -10.66
C GLN A 94 -3.45 -11.02 -10.84
N PRO A 95 -4.05 -10.79 -12.03
CA PRO A 95 -5.47 -11.05 -12.25
C PRO A 95 -5.91 -12.46 -11.87
N HIS A 96 -5.05 -13.46 -12.10
CA HIS A 96 -5.36 -14.85 -11.75
C HIS A 96 -5.30 -15.10 -10.24
N GLU A 97 -4.37 -14.51 -9.50
CA GLU A 97 -4.31 -14.62 -8.03
C GLU A 97 -5.51 -13.93 -7.39
N LEU A 98 -5.88 -12.73 -7.87
CA LEU A 98 -7.03 -12.00 -7.33
C LEU A 98 -8.35 -12.76 -7.57
N THR A 99 -8.54 -13.32 -8.77
CA THR A 99 -9.82 -13.95 -9.16
C THR A 99 -9.94 -15.42 -8.78
N ARG A 100 -8.83 -16.17 -8.82
CA ARG A 100 -8.81 -17.62 -8.53
C ARG A 100 -8.23 -17.96 -7.17
N GLY A 101 -7.72 -16.96 -6.44
CA GLY A 101 -7.03 -17.15 -5.18
C GLY A 101 -5.64 -17.74 -5.34
N VAL A 102 -5.05 -18.06 -4.19
CA VAL A 102 -3.70 -18.61 -4.09
C VAL A 102 -3.73 -19.92 -3.31
N THR A 103 -3.05 -20.93 -3.83
CA THR A 103 -2.88 -22.22 -3.16
C THR A 103 -1.88 -22.08 -2.02
N ARG A 104 -2.30 -22.46 -0.82
CA ARG A 104 -1.49 -22.45 0.40
C ARG A 104 -0.67 -23.74 0.52
N PRO A 105 0.37 -23.79 1.38
CA PRO A 105 1.21 -24.98 1.55
C PRO A 105 0.44 -26.25 1.95
N ASP A 106 -0.71 -26.11 2.60
CA ASP A 106 -1.59 -27.21 2.99
C ASP A 106 -2.51 -27.70 1.85
N GLY A 107 -2.39 -27.13 0.66
CA GLY A 107 -3.19 -27.47 -0.52
C GLY A 107 -4.55 -26.77 -0.58
N THR A 108 -4.94 -26.01 0.45
CA THR A 108 -6.16 -25.21 0.42
C THR A 108 -5.99 -24.00 -0.50
N VAL A 109 -7.08 -23.53 -1.09
CA VAL A 109 -7.05 -22.33 -1.93
C VAL A 109 -7.71 -21.19 -1.17
N GLU A 110 -6.94 -20.15 -0.89
CA GLU A 110 -7.46 -18.96 -0.22
C GLU A 110 -7.88 -17.91 -1.25
N ARG A 111 -9.12 -17.43 -1.10
CA ARG A 111 -9.80 -16.52 -2.03
C ARG A 111 -10.49 -15.42 -1.26
N LEU A 112 -10.69 -14.28 -1.94
CA LEU A 112 -11.66 -13.29 -1.49
C LEU A 112 -13.08 -13.84 -1.66
N SER A 113 -14.03 -13.32 -0.88
CA SER A 113 -15.44 -13.51 -1.19
C SER A 113 -15.80 -12.81 -2.51
N THR A 114 -16.94 -13.16 -3.09
CA THR A 114 -17.41 -12.50 -4.32
C THR A 114 -17.57 -10.99 -4.12
N GLU A 115 -18.12 -10.58 -2.98
CA GLU A 115 -18.36 -9.19 -2.62
C GLU A 115 -17.02 -8.43 -2.48
N ASP A 116 -16.03 -9.04 -1.83
CA ASP A 116 -14.71 -8.43 -1.62
C ASP A 116 -13.88 -8.39 -2.92
N LEU A 117 -14.09 -9.36 -3.80
CA LEU A 117 -13.53 -9.35 -5.15
C LEU A 117 -14.10 -8.21 -6.00
N GLU A 118 -15.42 -8.00 -5.98
CA GLU A 118 -16.08 -6.89 -6.67
C GLU A 118 -15.58 -5.52 -6.16
N VAL A 119 -15.39 -5.40 -4.85
CA VAL A 119 -14.78 -4.22 -4.23
C VAL A 119 -13.38 -3.95 -4.79
N CYS A 120 -12.52 -4.96 -4.85
CA CYS A 120 -11.17 -4.84 -5.41
C CYS A 120 -11.20 -4.45 -6.90
N ILE A 121 -12.05 -5.09 -7.70
CA ILE A 121 -12.17 -4.81 -9.14
C ILE A 121 -12.58 -3.36 -9.38
N ARG A 122 -13.59 -2.86 -8.67
CA ARG A 122 -14.01 -1.46 -8.76
C ARG A 122 -12.92 -0.50 -8.28
N ALA A 123 -12.28 -0.82 -7.16
CA ALA A 123 -11.24 0.03 -6.58
C ALA A 123 -10.00 0.13 -7.48
N ARG A 124 -9.66 -0.91 -8.25
CA ARG A 124 -8.57 -0.85 -9.25
C ARG A 124 -8.76 0.29 -10.25
N ALA A 125 -9.98 0.53 -10.72
CA ALA A 125 -10.26 1.65 -11.63
C ALA A 125 -10.02 3.01 -10.95
N MET A 126 -10.48 3.16 -9.71
CA MET A 126 -10.29 4.40 -8.93
C MET A 126 -8.82 4.66 -8.63
N LEU A 127 -8.08 3.62 -8.21
CA LEU A 127 -6.64 3.69 -7.98
C LEU A 127 -5.88 4.01 -9.26
N MET A 128 -6.28 3.45 -10.41
CA MET A 128 -5.66 3.77 -11.70
C MET A 128 -5.83 5.25 -12.08
N LEU A 129 -7.03 5.81 -11.87
CA LEU A 129 -7.28 7.24 -12.09
C LEU A 129 -6.46 8.11 -11.13
N ALA A 130 -6.41 7.75 -9.85
CA ALA A 130 -5.61 8.46 -8.84
C ALA A 130 -4.11 8.40 -9.15
N TYR A 131 -3.63 7.26 -9.68
CA TYR A 131 -2.26 7.08 -10.17
C TYR A 131 -1.97 8.02 -11.33
N GLY A 132 -2.76 7.96 -12.40
CA GLY A 132 -2.56 8.77 -13.59
C GLY A 132 -2.59 10.27 -13.30
N ALA A 133 -3.62 10.74 -12.55
CA ALA A 133 -3.74 12.13 -12.16
C ALA A 133 -2.55 12.59 -11.30
N GLY A 134 -2.15 11.77 -10.33
CA GLY A 134 -1.02 12.06 -9.45
C GLY A 134 0.31 12.19 -10.18
N TRP A 135 0.59 11.28 -11.13
CA TRP A 135 1.82 11.37 -11.94
C TRP A 135 1.83 12.56 -12.88
N MET A 136 0.70 12.85 -13.53
CA MET A 136 0.57 14.04 -14.39
C MET A 136 0.80 15.31 -13.58
N ASP A 137 0.19 15.40 -12.39
CA ASP A 137 0.38 16.54 -11.51
C ASP A 137 1.84 16.61 -11.04
N LEU A 138 2.43 15.53 -10.53
CA LEU A 138 3.77 15.48 -9.94
C LEU A 138 4.86 16.10 -10.83
N PHE A 139 4.78 15.91 -12.14
CA PHE A 139 5.75 16.43 -13.10
C PHE A 139 5.24 17.62 -13.92
N SER A 140 4.08 18.16 -13.58
CA SER A 140 3.61 19.44 -14.10
C SER A 140 4.21 20.59 -13.29
N GLY A 141 4.81 21.55 -14.00
CA GLY A 141 5.31 22.79 -13.41
C GLY A 141 6.66 22.66 -12.71
N VAL A 142 7.31 23.81 -12.50
CA VAL A 142 8.54 23.94 -11.71
C VAL A 142 8.25 24.67 -10.40
N SER A 143 9.19 24.63 -9.45
CA SER A 143 9.10 25.46 -8.25
C SER A 143 9.07 26.94 -8.60
N ASN A 144 8.36 27.76 -7.81
CA ASN A 144 8.42 29.22 -7.92
C ASN A 144 9.83 29.77 -7.68
N ASP A 145 10.64 29.06 -6.88
CA ASP A 145 12.04 29.41 -6.61
C ASP A 145 13.01 28.78 -7.65
N CYS A 146 12.50 28.35 -8.79
CA CYS A 146 13.32 27.70 -9.82
C CYS A 146 14.26 28.72 -10.48
N THR A 147 15.56 28.51 -10.33
CA THR A 147 16.58 29.34 -10.99
C THR A 147 16.84 28.95 -12.45
N GLN A 148 16.30 27.82 -12.92
CA GLN A 148 16.60 27.25 -14.24
C GLN A 148 15.34 26.66 -14.88
N GLY A 149 14.32 27.51 -15.06
CA GLY A 149 12.96 27.12 -15.44
C GLY A 149 12.90 26.20 -16.66
N ALA A 150 13.47 26.61 -17.80
CA ALA A 150 13.43 25.82 -19.04
C ALA A 150 14.08 24.44 -18.89
N ARG A 151 15.26 24.37 -18.27
CA ARG A 151 15.98 23.10 -18.05
C ARG A 151 15.23 22.19 -17.10
N CYS A 152 14.71 22.74 -15.99
CA CYS A 152 13.97 21.92 -15.03
C CYS A 152 12.64 21.44 -15.60
N MET A 153 11.96 22.25 -16.41
CA MET A 153 10.74 21.85 -17.10
C MET A 153 10.98 20.72 -18.11
N ASP A 154 12.03 20.83 -18.94
CA ASP A 154 12.42 19.76 -19.87
C ASP A 154 12.79 18.47 -19.11
N GLY A 155 13.59 18.60 -18.05
CA GLY A 155 13.95 17.48 -17.18
C GLY A 155 12.72 16.79 -16.59
N LEU A 156 11.79 17.55 -16.02
CA LEU A 156 10.55 17.02 -15.46
C LEU A 156 9.68 16.31 -16.49
N SER A 157 9.53 16.93 -17.66
CA SER A 157 8.77 16.36 -18.78
C SER A 157 9.35 15.02 -19.22
N ARG A 158 10.70 14.93 -19.32
CA ARG A 158 11.40 13.68 -19.68
C ARG A 158 11.25 12.60 -18.61
N ILE A 159 11.31 12.97 -17.33
CA ILE A 159 11.08 12.02 -16.23
C ILE A 159 9.67 11.45 -16.33
N GLY A 160 8.65 12.32 -16.49
CA GLY A 160 7.26 11.89 -16.63
C GLY A 160 7.05 10.97 -17.83
N GLN A 161 7.61 11.31 -18.99
CA GLN A 161 7.54 10.46 -20.19
C GLN A 161 8.22 9.10 -19.98
N ALA A 162 9.41 9.08 -19.37
CA ALA A 162 10.14 7.84 -19.12
C ALA A 162 9.36 6.89 -18.18
N VAL A 163 8.73 7.43 -17.14
CA VAL A 163 7.87 6.64 -16.24
C VAL A 163 6.67 6.06 -16.99
N LEU A 164 5.98 6.88 -17.80
CA LEU A 164 4.84 6.43 -18.61
C LEU A 164 5.24 5.30 -19.57
N LEU A 165 6.36 5.46 -20.27
CA LEU A 165 6.88 4.46 -21.22
C LEU A 165 7.41 3.18 -20.55
N SER A 166 7.95 3.28 -19.33
CA SER A 166 8.37 2.10 -18.57
C SER A 166 7.16 1.29 -18.07
N SER A 167 6.08 1.97 -17.73
CA SER A 167 4.84 1.35 -17.26
C SER A 167 4.16 0.51 -18.35
N THR A 168 4.25 0.93 -19.62
CA THR A 168 3.72 0.16 -20.75
C THR A 168 4.52 -1.08 -21.10
N ARG A 169 5.80 -1.17 -20.68
CA ARG A 169 6.70 -2.29 -21.03
C ARG A 169 6.82 -3.37 -19.94
N ALA A 170 6.60 -3.02 -18.67
CA ALA A 170 7.03 -3.87 -17.55
C ALA A 170 5.89 -4.51 -16.74
N GLN A 171 4.64 -4.58 -17.25
CA GLN A 171 3.47 -5.03 -16.46
C GLN A 171 3.38 -4.30 -15.10
N ILE A 172 3.83 -3.05 -15.03
CA ILE A 172 3.80 -2.29 -13.77
C ILE A 172 2.33 -2.06 -13.43
N SER A 173 1.97 -2.43 -12.21
CA SER A 173 0.67 -2.16 -11.63
C SER A 173 0.37 -0.65 -11.66
N TYR A 174 -0.54 -0.23 -12.55
CA TYR A 174 -1.03 1.15 -12.69
C TYR A 174 -1.81 1.65 -11.46
N HIS A 175 -1.83 0.89 -10.37
CA HIS A 175 -2.59 1.18 -9.14
C HIS A 175 -1.67 1.26 -7.90
N SER A 176 -0.34 1.34 -8.10
CA SER A 176 0.63 1.46 -7.01
C SER A 176 0.81 2.90 -6.51
N CYS A 177 -0.30 3.58 -6.20
CA CYS A 177 -0.34 5.00 -5.82
C CYS A 177 0.35 5.30 -4.49
N LEU A 178 0.45 4.31 -3.61
CA LEU A 178 1.06 4.42 -2.29
C LEU A 178 2.48 3.86 -2.25
N SER A 179 3.04 3.42 -3.38
CA SER A 179 4.47 3.13 -3.45
C SER A 179 5.24 4.43 -3.18
N ASN A 180 6.27 4.36 -2.35
CA ASN A 180 7.13 5.51 -2.09
C ASN A 180 8.21 5.62 -3.20
N PRO A 181 8.11 6.57 -4.15
CA PRO A 181 9.05 6.64 -5.25
C PRO A 181 10.29 7.47 -4.89
N ARG A 182 10.56 7.78 -3.61
CA ARG A 182 11.60 8.74 -3.17
C ARG A 182 12.95 8.47 -3.83
N ASN A 183 13.42 7.22 -3.82
CA ASN A 183 14.71 6.84 -4.42
C ASN A 183 14.70 7.00 -5.95
N VAL A 184 13.59 6.64 -6.60
CA VAL A 184 13.41 6.81 -8.05
C VAL A 184 13.38 8.29 -8.42
N ILE A 185 12.60 9.11 -7.70
CA ILE A 185 12.54 10.55 -7.91
C ILE A 185 13.92 11.17 -7.71
N ALA A 186 14.62 10.85 -6.62
CA ALA A 186 15.94 11.40 -6.33
C ALA A 186 16.96 11.07 -7.42
N ALA A 187 17.02 9.81 -7.86
CA ALA A 187 17.90 9.37 -8.94
C ALA A 187 17.58 10.12 -10.24
N ARG A 188 16.30 10.14 -10.65
CA ARG A 188 15.85 10.80 -11.88
C ARG A 188 16.08 12.32 -11.85
N CYS A 189 15.83 12.96 -10.72
CA CYS A 189 16.10 14.38 -10.54
C CYS A 189 17.59 14.70 -10.73
N THR A 190 18.47 13.79 -10.26
CA THR A 190 19.92 13.91 -10.41
C THR A 190 20.35 13.71 -11.87
N ASP A 191 19.84 12.66 -12.53
CA ASP A 191 20.13 12.36 -13.95
C ASP A 191 19.78 13.55 -14.86
N HIS A 192 18.65 14.21 -14.59
CA HIS A 192 18.17 15.36 -15.35
C HIS A 192 18.66 16.71 -14.82
N ARG A 193 19.55 16.73 -13.81
CA ARG A 193 20.18 17.94 -13.26
C ARG A 193 19.17 19.01 -12.83
N LEU A 194 18.08 18.60 -12.18
CA LEU A 194 17.10 19.54 -11.65
C LEU A 194 17.73 20.42 -10.56
N CYS A 195 17.29 21.68 -10.45
CA CYS A 195 17.77 22.56 -9.39
C CYS A 195 17.21 22.12 -8.02
N ALA A 196 17.92 22.46 -6.95
CA ALA A 196 17.54 22.05 -5.59
C ALA A 196 16.12 22.49 -5.18
N ALA A 197 15.67 23.65 -5.66
CA ALA A 197 14.30 24.13 -5.42
C ALA A 197 13.25 23.19 -6.05
N CYS A 198 13.45 22.76 -7.29
CA CYS A 198 12.56 21.81 -7.96
C CYS A 198 12.60 20.43 -7.32
N VAL A 199 13.77 19.93 -6.89
CA VAL A 199 13.88 18.64 -6.18
C VAL A 199 13.05 18.65 -4.89
N ARG A 200 13.16 19.71 -4.08
CA ARG A 200 12.34 19.86 -2.87
C ARG A 200 10.86 19.96 -3.19
N PHE A 201 10.51 20.72 -4.22
CA PHE A 201 9.13 20.91 -4.65
C PHE A 201 8.48 19.58 -5.05
N ILE A 202 9.12 18.78 -5.89
CA ILE A 202 8.61 17.48 -6.34
C ILE A 202 8.54 16.48 -5.20
N THR A 203 9.56 16.44 -4.34
CA THR A 203 9.55 15.57 -3.14
C THR A 203 8.35 15.88 -2.25
N LYS A 204 8.07 17.17 -2.02
CA LYS A 204 6.88 17.61 -1.27
C LYS A 204 5.59 17.21 -2.00
N LYS A 205 5.50 17.50 -3.30
CA LYS A 205 4.33 17.19 -4.13
C LYS A 205 4.01 15.70 -4.15
N SER A 206 5.03 14.84 -4.20
CA SER A 206 4.87 13.38 -4.09
C SER A 206 4.29 12.95 -2.75
N LEU A 207 4.78 13.52 -1.64
CA LEU A 207 4.26 13.24 -0.30
C LEU A 207 2.80 13.71 -0.14
N ASP A 208 2.49 14.92 -0.60
CA ASP A 208 1.15 15.50 -0.52
C ASP A 208 0.14 14.70 -1.35
N TRP A 209 0.54 14.24 -2.54
CA TRP A 209 -0.27 13.33 -3.36
C TRP A 209 -0.53 12.01 -2.64
N ARG A 210 0.51 11.33 -2.13
CA ARG A 210 0.36 10.07 -1.39
C ARG A 210 -0.50 10.22 -0.14
N ARG A 211 -0.38 11.34 0.58
CA ARG A 211 -1.25 11.66 1.73
C ARG A 211 -2.71 11.81 1.30
N THR A 212 -2.96 12.44 0.16
CA THR A 212 -4.32 12.58 -0.40
C THR A 212 -4.93 11.22 -0.75
N VAL A 213 -4.14 10.36 -1.40
CA VAL A 213 -4.54 8.97 -1.71
C VAL A 213 -4.79 8.19 -0.42
N TRP A 214 -3.89 8.29 0.56
CA TRP A 214 -4.01 7.61 1.86
C TRP A 214 -5.30 7.98 2.59
N ASN A 215 -5.59 9.28 2.70
CA ASN A 215 -6.80 9.75 3.37
C ASN A 215 -8.09 9.28 2.67
N SER A 216 -8.03 9.07 1.36
CA SER A 216 -9.14 8.58 0.55
C SER A 216 -9.18 7.06 0.43
N LEU A 217 -8.17 6.35 0.95
CA LEU A 217 -7.98 4.92 0.74
C LEU A 217 -9.20 4.09 1.17
N PRO A 218 -9.77 4.28 2.38
CA PRO A 218 -10.97 3.53 2.77
C PRO A 218 -12.16 3.82 1.86
N ALA A 219 -12.29 5.05 1.36
CA ALA A 219 -13.38 5.45 0.47
C ALA A 219 -13.32 4.74 -0.90
N TYR A 220 -12.12 4.48 -1.43
CA TYR A 220 -11.97 3.70 -2.67
C TYR A 220 -12.55 2.29 -2.55
N PHE A 221 -12.65 1.75 -1.34
CA PHE A 221 -13.22 0.44 -1.05
C PHE A 221 -14.65 0.50 -0.48
N GLY A 222 -15.28 1.68 -0.46
CA GLY A 222 -16.63 1.87 0.08
C GLY A 222 -16.72 1.80 1.61
N LEU A 223 -15.60 1.97 2.31
CA LEU A 223 -15.50 1.86 3.78
C LEU A 223 -15.71 3.19 4.50
N GLY A 224 -15.73 4.32 3.78
CA GLY A 224 -15.88 5.67 4.34
C GLY A 224 -14.53 6.33 4.64
N LYS A 225 -14.34 6.81 5.87
CA LYS A 225 -13.09 7.47 6.31
C LYS A 225 -12.41 6.65 7.41
N TRP A 226 -11.11 6.87 7.60
CA TRP A 226 -10.30 6.21 8.63
C TRP A 226 -10.90 6.33 10.03
N GLU A 227 -11.40 7.51 10.39
CA GLU A 227 -11.97 7.80 11.70
C GLU A 227 -13.17 6.89 11.99
N LYS A 228 -14.02 6.64 10.99
CA LYS A 228 -15.16 5.72 11.12
C LYS A 228 -14.70 4.30 11.43
N LEU A 229 -13.61 3.85 10.81
CA LEU A 229 -13.07 2.51 11.03
C LEU A 229 -12.47 2.37 12.43
N LYS A 230 -11.70 3.39 12.86
CA LYS A 230 -11.11 3.41 14.21
C LYS A 230 -12.19 3.41 15.28
N THR A 231 -13.26 4.19 15.13
CA THR A 231 -14.38 4.21 16.08
C THR A 231 -15.15 2.89 16.09
N ALA A 232 -15.37 2.26 14.93
CA ALA A 232 -16.10 1.00 14.85
C ALA A 232 -15.34 -0.16 15.54
N GLU A 233 -14.01 -0.15 15.46
CA GLU A 233 -13.15 -1.15 16.11
C GLU A 233 -13.13 -0.96 17.62
N SER A 234 -12.94 0.29 18.10
CA SER A 234 -12.96 0.58 19.55
C SER A 234 -14.33 0.40 20.22
N ALA A 235 -15.42 0.29 19.46
CA ALA A 235 -16.77 0.03 19.98
C ALA A 235 -17.14 -1.46 19.99
N ALA A 236 -16.31 -2.32 19.38
CA ALA A 236 -16.50 -3.77 19.34
C ALA A 236 -15.74 -4.50 20.47
N ASP A 237 -14.85 -3.79 21.17
CA ASP A 237 -14.18 -4.21 22.41
C ASP A 237 -14.98 -3.79 23.65
#